data_AF-A0A383BM84-F1
#
_entry.id   AF-A0A383BM84-F1
#
_cell.length_a   1.000
_cell.length_b   1.000
_cell.length_c   1.000
_cell.angle_alpha   90.00
_cell.angle_beta   90.00
_cell.angle_gamma   90.00
#
_symmetry.space_group_name_H-M   'P 1'
#
loop_
_entity.id
_entity.type
_entity.pdbx_description
1 polymer ?
#
loop_
_entity_poly.entity_id
_entity_poly.type
_entity_poly.pdbx_seq_one_letter_code
_entity_poly.pdbx_strand_id
1 'polypeptide(L)'
;GKEEGGSRLICLEDRTGEVRWIRDYSPVQSGPQKVFLFSSYQDEAVSILQFSRSGKSDLRIFDRETGVPLSETLLFSQGILSQSVDEAAGVLHVLQGLSGRNRQLRGISLRGKSVGKDLYLTTLSPNEIGSDLRGSQIYAKDPHLVLMVPSGVQRRKSGVYVFDLRKKRLSYTIPLPEDREWSKGSCEGVPIDSDGILYLYSETRATEPGNRTGFLGAYILGETPQLKWEAVAPTLPFSASARWT
;
A
#
# COMPACT_ATOMS: atom_id res chain seq x y z
N GLY A 1 -39.93 1.12 -4.03
CA GLY A 1 -39.03 2.11 -3.41
C GLY A 1 -37.65 1.91 -4.00
N LYS A 2 -36.95 2.98 -4.36
CA LYS A 2 -35.55 2.87 -4.76
C LYS A 2 -34.73 2.61 -3.50
N GLU A 3 -34.09 1.47 -3.39
CA GLU A 3 -33.06 1.25 -2.37
C GLU A 3 -31.94 2.26 -2.65
N GLU A 4 -31.75 3.22 -1.74
CA GLU A 4 -30.61 4.11 -1.79
C GLU A 4 -29.35 3.27 -1.49
N GLY A 5 -28.54 3.04 -2.52
CA GLY A 5 -27.28 2.31 -2.40
C GLY A 5 -26.30 3.04 -1.47
N GLY A 6 -26.23 2.60 -0.21
CA GLY A 6 -25.28 3.06 0.80
C GLY A 6 -24.15 2.04 1.02
N SER A 7 -22.99 2.52 1.48
CA SER A 7 -21.95 1.65 2.04
C SER A 7 -22.16 1.53 3.55
N ARG A 8 -21.87 0.35 4.12
CA ARG A 8 -21.95 0.10 5.56
C ARG A 8 -20.59 -0.32 6.09
N LEU A 9 -20.19 0.25 7.22
CA LEU A 9 -19.15 -0.33 8.08
C LEU A 9 -19.84 -1.17 9.15
N ILE A 10 -19.34 -2.38 9.34
CA ILE A 10 -19.84 -3.33 10.32
C ILE A 10 -18.65 -3.75 11.16
N CYS A 11 -18.76 -3.59 12.48
CA CYS A 11 -17.80 -4.14 13.43
C CYS A 11 -18.39 -5.39 14.05
N LEU A 12 -17.65 -6.49 13.92
CA LEU A 12 -18.00 -7.79 14.47
C LEU A 12 -17.02 -8.14 15.59
N GLU A 13 -17.53 -8.83 16.60
CA GLU A 13 -16.69 -9.48 17.59
C GLU A 13 -16.05 -10.72 16.98
N ASP A 14 -14.72 -10.79 17.02
CA ASP A 14 -13.94 -11.82 16.33
C ASP A 14 -14.31 -13.25 16.76
N ARG A 15 -14.60 -13.45 18.05
CA ARG A 15 -14.88 -14.79 18.61
C ARG A 15 -16.31 -15.27 18.37
N THR A 16 -17.28 -14.35 18.40
CA THR A 16 -18.70 -14.71 18.39
C THR A 16 -19.38 -14.38 17.06
N GLY A 17 -18.76 -13.52 16.25
CA GLY A 17 -19.38 -12.95 15.05
C GLY A 17 -20.50 -11.96 15.36
N GLU A 18 -20.74 -11.63 16.63
CA GLU A 18 -21.79 -10.71 17.02
C GLU A 18 -21.48 -9.29 16.55
N VAL A 19 -22.52 -8.59 16.08
CA VAL A 19 -22.39 -7.22 15.62
C VAL A 19 -22.26 -6.30 16.85
N ARG A 20 -21.10 -5.64 16.98
CA ARG A 20 -20.92 -4.58 17.99
C ARG A 20 -21.63 -3.30 17.57
N TRP A 21 -21.42 -2.89 16.32
CA TRP A 21 -22.10 -1.73 15.74
C TRP A 21 -22.14 -1.80 14.22
N ILE A 22 -23.12 -1.09 13.65
CA ILE A 22 -23.28 -0.86 12.22
C ILE A 22 -23.38 0.65 12.01
N ARG A 23 -22.71 1.15 10.98
CA ARG A 23 -22.79 2.54 10.57
C ARG A 23 -23.02 2.63 9.07
N ASP A 24 -24.12 3.28 8.72
CA ASP A 24 -24.46 3.61 7.34
C ASP A 24 -23.69 4.87 6.90
N TYR A 25 -23.15 4.84 5.69
CA TYR A 25 -22.51 6.00 5.06
C TYR A 25 -23.06 6.24 3.66
N SER A 26 -23.78 7.36 3.51
CA SER A 26 -24.42 7.82 2.29
C SER A 26 -23.46 8.45 1.27
N PRO A 27 -23.92 8.51 0.01
CA PRO A 27 -23.50 7.59 -1.03
C PRO A 27 -22.01 7.80 -1.35
N VAL A 28 -21.24 6.74 -1.15
CA VAL A 28 -19.89 6.66 -1.67
C VAL A 28 -20.04 6.11 -3.07
N GLN A 29 -19.76 6.93 -4.07
CA GLN A 29 -19.59 6.42 -5.44
C GLN A 29 -18.58 5.27 -5.41
N SER A 30 -18.93 4.18 -6.07
CA SER A 30 -18.19 2.92 -6.10
C SER A 30 -16.67 3.12 -6.22
N GLY A 31 -15.94 2.57 -5.27
CA GLY A 31 -14.48 2.55 -5.25
C GLY A 31 -13.99 1.59 -4.18
N PRO A 32 -12.76 1.03 -4.31
CA PRO A 32 -12.21 0.14 -3.31
C PRO A 32 -12.06 0.89 -1.98
N GLN A 33 -12.78 0.40 -0.97
CA GLN A 33 -12.69 0.86 0.41
C GLN A 33 -11.69 -0.03 1.14
N LYS A 34 -10.67 0.57 1.76
CA LYS A 34 -9.73 -0.13 2.64
C LYS A 34 -9.87 0.43 4.04
N VAL A 35 -10.01 -0.48 5.00
CA VAL A 35 -10.00 -0.18 6.44
C VAL A 35 -8.63 -0.55 6.97
N PHE A 36 -7.99 0.36 7.69
CA PHE A 36 -6.75 0.11 8.41
C PHE A 36 -6.97 0.30 9.90
N LEU A 37 -6.42 -0.61 10.70
CA LEU A 37 -6.52 -0.58 12.15
C LEU A 37 -5.19 -0.13 12.73
N PHE A 38 -5.22 0.89 13.59
CA PHE A 38 -4.04 1.37 14.30
C PHE A 38 -4.20 1.07 15.78
N SER A 39 -3.33 0.20 16.30
CA SER A 39 -3.32 -0.21 17.71
C SER A 39 -2.62 0.80 18.62
N SER A 40 -1.73 1.63 18.07
CA SER A 40 -0.86 2.57 18.81
C SER A 40 -1.37 4.01 18.84
N TYR A 41 -2.48 4.31 18.16
CA TYR A 41 -3.04 5.66 18.11
C TYR A 41 -4.12 5.82 19.19
N GLN A 42 -3.92 6.79 20.10
CA GLN A 42 -4.86 7.23 21.15
C GLN A 42 -5.29 6.20 22.22
N ASP A 43 -4.55 5.11 22.45
CA ASP A 43 -4.96 4.02 23.38
C ASP A 43 -6.34 3.40 23.05
N GLU A 44 -6.96 3.83 21.95
CA GLU A 44 -8.31 3.51 21.50
C GLU A 44 -8.26 3.44 19.97
N ALA A 45 -8.47 2.24 19.47
CA ALA A 45 -8.15 1.87 18.11
C ALA A 45 -8.93 2.70 17.08
N VAL A 46 -8.18 3.21 16.10
CA VAL A 46 -8.74 3.99 14.99
C VAL A 46 -8.88 3.12 13.76
N SER A 47 -10.04 3.20 13.11
CA SER A 47 -10.22 2.74 11.73
C SER A 47 -10.00 3.90 10.77
N ILE A 48 -9.04 3.78 9.86
CA ILE A 48 -8.92 4.66 8.71
C ILE A 48 -9.76 4.07 7.57
N LEU A 49 -10.76 4.82 7.09
CA LEU A 49 -11.43 4.50 5.84
C LEU A 49 -11.01 5.48 4.75
N GLN A 50 -10.43 4.92 3.69
CA GLN A 50 -10.18 5.66 2.46
C GLN A 50 -11.42 5.61 1.58
N PHE A 51 -11.97 6.78 1.24
CA PHE A 51 -12.99 6.91 0.21
C PHE A 51 -12.41 7.52 -1.05
N SER A 52 -12.61 6.85 -2.19
CA SER A 52 -12.37 7.46 -3.50
C SER A 52 -13.67 8.04 -4.03
N ARG A 53 -13.79 9.37 -4.05
CA ARG A 53 -14.92 10.07 -4.71
C ARG A 53 -14.37 10.84 -5.90
N SER A 54 -14.69 10.42 -7.13
CA SER A 54 -14.48 11.27 -8.32
C SER A 54 -13.05 11.83 -8.43
N GLY A 55 -12.04 10.99 -8.16
CA GLY A 55 -10.62 11.41 -8.16
C GLY A 55 -10.14 12.05 -6.85
N LYS A 56 -10.98 12.27 -5.86
CA LYS A 56 -10.60 12.72 -4.51
C LYS A 56 -10.45 11.54 -3.57
N SER A 57 -9.55 11.67 -2.60
CA SER A 57 -9.39 10.69 -1.52
C SER A 57 -9.56 11.36 -0.16
N ASP A 58 -10.51 10.85 0.63
CA ASP A 58 -10.76 11.28 1.99
C ASP A 58 -10.29 10.21 2.98
N LEU A 59 -9.68 10.66 4.08
CA LEU A 59 -9.34 9.85 5.26
C LEU A 59 -10.39 10.11 6.32
N ARG A 60 -11.08 9.07 6.76
CA ARG A 60 -11.96 9.15 7.95
C ARG A 60 -11.42 8.30 9.07
N ILE A 61 -11.41 8.89 10.26
CA ILE A 61 -10.97 8.28 11.51
C ILE A 61 -12.23 8.00 12.31
N PHE A 62 -12.41 6.75 12.71
CA PHE A 62 -13.52 6.31 13.55
C PHE A 62 -13.01 5.78 14.88
N ASP A 63 -13.81 6.00 15.91
CA ASP A 63 -13.71 5.31 17.18
C ASP A 63 -14.06 3.82 16.99
N ARG A 64 -13.17 2.89 17.37
CA ARG A 64 -13.40 1.44 17.16
C ARG A 64 -14.55 0.90 18.01
N GLU A 65 -14.75 1.40 19.22
CA GLU A 65 -15.73 0.82 20.13
C GLU A 65 -17.16 1.24 19.77
N THR A 66 -17.33 2.47 19.28
CA THR A 66 -18.64 3.06 19.00
C THR A 66 -18.92 3.26 17.51
N GLY A 67 -17.91 3.19 16.64
CA GLY A 67 -18.02 3.50 15.21
C GLY A 67 -18.31 4.97 14.92
N VAL A 68 -18.24 5.86 15.92
CA VAL A 68 -18.50 7.30 15.75
C VAL A 68 -17.32 7.93 15.00
N PRO A 69 -17.57 8.76 13.96
CA PRO A 69 -16.51 9.49 13.27
C PRO A 69 -15.87 10.51 14.22
N LEU A 70 -14.56 10.38 14.41
CA LEU A 70 -13.74 11.30 15.20
C LEU A 70 -13.20 12.45 14.35
N SER A 71 -12.84 12.17 13.10
CA SER A 71 -12.30 13.16 12.17
C SER A 71 -12.50 12.75 10.72
N GLU A 72 -12.68 13.73 9.84
CA GLU A 72 -12.63 13.58 8.40
C GLU A 72 -11.58 14.54 7.83
N THR A 73 -10.77 14.05 6.90
CA THR A 73 -9.70 14.82 6.28
C THR A 73 -9.65 14.51 4.80
N LEU A 74 -9.93 15.51 3.97
CA LEU A 74 -9.63 15.44 2.56
C LEU A 74 -8.11 15.33 2.40
N LEU A 75 -7.64 14.18 1.92
CA LEU A 75 -6.21 13.96 1.71
C LEU A 75 -5.78 14.57 0.38
N PHE A 76 -6.50 14.24 -0.70
CA PHE A 76 -6.05 14.53 -2.05
C PHE A 76 -7.20 14.89 -2.97
N SER A 77 -6.95 15.85 -3.86
CA SER A 77 -7.81 16.16 -5.01
C SER A 77 -7.60 15.19 -6.19
N GLN A 78 -6.65 14.27 -6.08
CA GLN A 78 -6.26 13.29 -7.11
C GLN A 78 -6.09 11.89 -6.52
N GLY A 79 -6.21 10.86 -7.36
CA GLY A 79 -6.29 9.46 -6.93
C GLY A 79 -5.02 8.91 -6.27
N ILE A 80 -5.22 8.00 -5.31
CA ILE A 80 -4.17 7.21 -4.68
C ILE A 80 -3.85 6.00 -5.57
N LEU A 81 -2.57 5.77 -5.84
CA LEU A 81 -2.08 4.64 -6.65
C LEU A 81 -1.82 3.40 -5.79
N SER A 82 -1.19 3.59 -4.63
CA SER A 82 -0.91 2.52 -3.66
C SER A 82 -0.69 3.13 -2.27
N GLN A 83 -0.77 2.28 -1.24
CA GLN A 83 -0.63 2.70 0.16
C GLN A 83 -0.12 1.56 1.02
N SER A 84 0.54 1.92 2.11
CA SER A 84 1.08 0.99 3.12
C SER A 84 0.93 1.59 4.51
N VAL A 85 0.78 0.74 5.51
CA VAL A 85 0.67 1.16 6.91
C VAL A 85 1.89 0.65 7.68
N ASP A 86 2.55 1.56 8.38
CA ASP A 86 3.48 1.25 9.46
C ASP A 86 2.72 1.41 10.78
N GLU A 87 2.16 0.31 11.27
CA GLU A 87 1.33 0.28 12.48
C GLU A 87 2.12 0.69 13.72
N ALA A 88 3.38 0.24 13.81
CA ALA A 88 4.25 0.54 14.94
C ALA A 88 4.58 2.03 15.00
N ALA A 89 4.80 2.67 13.85
CA ALA A 89 5.07 4.10 13.78
C ALA A 89 3.79 4.98 13.76
N GLY A 90 2.62 4.38 13.55
CA GLY A 90 1.35 5.10 13.39
C GLY A 90 1.30 5.93 12.10
N VAL A 91 1.83 5.41 10.99
CA VAL A 91 1.96 6.15 9.73
C VAL A 91 1.27 5.43 8.58
N LEU A 92 0.40 6.14 7.85
CA LEU A 92 -0.13 5.73 6.56
C LEU A 92 0.74 6.35 5.45
N HIS A 93 1.46 5.52 4.71
CA HIS A 93 2.18 5.94 3.52
C HIS A 93 1.27 5.84 2.30
N VAL A 94 1.33 6.85 1.43
CA VAL A 94 0.48 6.95 0.24
C VAL A 94 1.30 7.38 -0.97
N LEU A 95 1.18 6.60 -2.05
CA LEU A 95 1.69 6.95 -3.37
C LEU A 95 0.58 7.68 -4.14
N GLN A 96 0.77 8.97 -4.39
CA GLN A 96 -0.21 9.79 -5.09
C GLN A 96 0.11 9.86 -6.60
N GLY A 97 -0.93 9.63 -7.43
CA GLY A 97 -0.83 9.80 -8.87
C GLY A 97 -1.12 11.24 -9.26
N LEU A 98 -0.11 12.10 -9.25
CA LEU A 98 -0.26 13.41 -9.88
C LEU A 98 -0.28 13.23 -11.41
N SER A 99 -1.34 13.71 -12.08
CA SER A 99 -1.34 13.78 -13.55
C SER A 99 -0.18 14.67 -14.01
N GLY A 100 0.71 14.15 -14.86
CA GLY A 100 1.90 14.86 -15.34
C GLY A 100 3.23 14.37 -14.74
N ARG A 101 4.27 15.21 -14.83
CA ARG A 101 5.67 14.85 -14.48
C ARG A 101 5.96 14.71 -12.98
N ASN A 102 5.02 15.06 -12.10
CA ASN A 102 5.30 15.28 -10.68
C ASN A 102 4.61 14.27 -9.76
N ARG A 103 4.71 12.95 -9.98
CA ARG A 103 4.21 11.99 -8.98
C ARG A 103 4.98 12.16 -7.66
N GLN A 104 4.31 11.99 -6.52
CA GLN A 104 4.93 12.17 -5.19
C GLN A 104 4.51 11.04 -4.26
N LEU A 105 5.48 10.54 -3.49
CA LEU A 105 5.24 9.69 -2.33
C LEU A 105 5.03 10.58 -1.10
N ARG A 106 4.07 10.25 -0.24
CA ARG A 106 3.75 11.06 0.95
C ARG A 106 3.52 10.15 2.15
N GLY A 107 4.08 10.50 3.30
CA GLY A 107 3.77 9.87 4.58
C GLY A 107 2.74 10.71 5.33
N ILE A 108 1.66 10.10 5.78
CA ILE A 108 0.65 10.71 6.65
C ILE A 108 0.82 10.08 8.02
N SER A 109 1.49 10.79 8.93
CA SER A 109 1.62 10.33 10.32
C SER A 109 0.37 10.72 11.09
N LEU A 110 -0.16 9.76 11.86
CA LEU A 110 -1.19 10.00 12.85
C LEU A 110 -0.50 10.10 14.21
N ARG A 111 -0.25 11.32 14.69
CA ARG A 111 0.30 11.57 16.03
C ARG A 111 -0.55 12.62 16.76
N GLY A 112 -0.70 12.45 18.07
CA GLY A 112 -1.24 13.46 19.00
C GLY A 112 -2.73 13.35 19.35
N LYS A 113 -3.09 13.96 20.49
CA LYS A 113 -4.48 14.23 20.87
C LYS A 113 -5.03 15.31 19.93
N SER A 114 -6.10 14.94 19.23
CA SER A 114 -7.04 15.78 18.47
C SER A 114 -6.55 16.67 17.31
N VAL A 115 -5.44 17.41 17.33
CA VAL A 115 -5.10 18.31 16.20
C VAL A 115 -3.59 18.57 16.14
N GLY A 116 -2.87 17.74 15.38
CA GLY A 116 -1.42 17.91 15.19
C GLY A 116 -0.88 16.97 14.12
N LYS A 117 -1.43 17.03 12.91
CA LYS A 117 -0.97 16.20 11.79
C LYS A 117 0.38 16.71 11.31
N ASP A 118 1.45 16.06 11.73
CA ASP A 118 2.73 16.23 11.06
C ASP A 118 2.70 15.46 9.74
N LEU A 119 2.46 16.19 8.65
CA LEU A 119 2.60 15.69 7.30
C LEU A 119 4.09 15.50 6.99
N TYR A 120 4.61 14.29 7.15
CA TYR A 120 5.96 13.98 6.69
C TYR A 120 5.94 13.71 5.18
N LEU A 121 6.17 14.78 4.43
CA LEU A 121 6.46 14.70 3.01
C LEU A 121 7.81 13.99 2.80
N THR A 122 7.76 12.71 2.43
CA THR A 122 8.89 12.06 1.76
C THR A 122 8.75 12.36 0.27
N THR A 123 8.98 13.61 -0.13
CA THR A 123 8.90 14.01 -1.55
C THR A 123 10.04 13.37 -2.31
N LEU A 124 9.80 12.16 -2.79
CA LEU A 124 10.67 11.50 -3.73
C LEU A 124 10.15 11.90 -5.10
N SER A 125 10.94 12.68 -5.82
CA SER A 125 10.66 12.94 -7.23
C SER A 125 11.02 11.66 -7.99
N PRO A 126 10.06 10.94 -8.59
CA PRO A 126 10.34 9.77 -9.39
C PRO A 126 10.91 10.14 -10.76
N ASN A 127 11.45 11.36 -10.94
CA ASN A 127 12.22 11.72 -12.13
C ASN A 127 13.30 10.67 -12.44
N GLU A 128 13.84 10.01 -11.41
CA GLU A 128 14.82 8.91 -11.55
C GLU A 128 14.20 7.55 -11.91
N ILE A 129 12.91 7.34 -11.59
CA ILE A 129 12.18 6.06 -11.61
C ILE A 129 11.24 5.94 -12.82
N GLY A 130 10.91 7.07 -13.46
CA GLY A 130 10.03 7.13 -14.64
C GLY A 130 8.67 7.74 -14.32
N SER A 131 7.94 8.11 -15.38
CA SER A 131 6.67 8.83 -15.26
C SER A 131 5.44 7.94 -15.13
N ASP A 132 5.57 6.62 -15.32
CA ASP A 132 4.47 5.66 -15.14
C ASP A 132 4.66 4.74 -13.94
N LEU A 133 3.93 5.02 -12.87
CA LEU A 133 3.83 4.23 -11.63
C LEU A 133 2.46 3.54 -11.50
N ARG A 134 1.74 3.32 -12.61
CA ARG A 134 0.50 2.52 -12.57
C ARG A 134 0.84 1.08 -12.23
N GLY A 135 0.07 0.47 -11.33
CA GLY A 135 0.33 -0.88 -10.83
C GLY A 135 1.48 -0.99 -9.81
N SER A 136 2.10 0.12 -9.44
CA SER A 136 3.13 0.14 -8.39
C SER A 136 2.55 -0.17 -7.02
N GLN A 137 3.35 -0.83 -6.18
CA GLN A 137 3.03 -1.08 -4.78
C GLN A 137 4.03 -0.37 -3.87
N ILE A 138 3.59 0.04 -2.69
CA ILE A 138 4.48 0.49 -1.63
C ILE A 138 4.34 -0.38 -0.39
N TYR A 139 5.44 -0.60 0.31
CA TYR A 139 5.49 -1.24 1.63
C TYR A 139 6.40 -0.41 2.53
N ALA A 140 5.94 -0.04 3.72
CA ALA A 140 6.69 0.84 4.60
C ALA A 140 6.75 0.26 6.01
N LYS A 141 7.95 0.33 6.60
CA LYS A 141 8.23 -0.01 7.99
C LYS A 141 9.54 0.63 8.39
N ASP A 142 9.54 1.50 9.39
CA ASP A 142 10.73 2.23 9.81
C ASP A 142 11.93 1.29 9.99
N PRO A 143 13.10 1.61 9.40
CA PRO A 143 13.44 2.85 8.68
C PRO A 143 13.20 2.83 7.16
N HIS A 144 12.56 1.79 6.62
CA HIS A 144 12.51 1.52 5.19
C HIS A 144 11.16 1.82 4.56
N LEU A 145 11.18 2.32 3.32
CA LEU A 145 10.04 2.28 2.43
C LEU A 145 10.47 1.64 1.12
N VAL A 146 9.73 0.63 0.69
CA VAL A 146 9.91 -0.08 -0.56
C VAL A 146 8.86 0.39 -1.56
N LEU A 147 9.29 0.83 -2.73
CA LEU A 147 8.44 1.07 -3.90
C LEU A 147 8.74 0.01 -4.95
N MET A 148 7.74 -0.77 -5.32
CA MET A 148 7.82 -1.75 -6.39
C MET A 148 7.16 -1.16 -7.64
N VAL A 149 7.90 -1.12 -8.74
CA VAL A 149 7.43 -0.55 -10.01
C VAL A 149 7.36 -1.66 -11.07
N PRO A 150 6.15 -1.96 -11.62
CA PRO A 150 6.00 -2.99 -12.62
C PRO A 150 6.61 -2.54 -13.95
N SER A 151 6.91 -3.50 -14.82
CA SER A 151 7.26 -3.21 -16.21
C SER A 151 6.06 -2.58 -16.91
N GLY A 152 6.20 -1.31 -17.29
CA GLY A 152 5.23 -0.62 -18.14
C GLY A 152 5.35 -1.02 -19.60
N VAL A 153 4.30 -0.74 -20.38
CA VAL A 153 4.30 -0.88 -21.86
C VAL A 153 5.45 -0.09 -22.52
N GLN A 154 5.96 0.94 -21.85
CA GLN A 154 7.19 1.62 -22.20
C GLN A 154 8.33 1.11 -21.32
N ARG A 155 9.28 0.39 -21.93
CA ARG A 155 10.43 -0.37 -21.38
C ARG A 155 11.40 0.39 -20.44
N ARG A 156 10.95 1.29 -19.57
CA ARG A 156 11.80 2.03 -18.63
C ARG A 156 11.56 1.58 -17.18
N LYS A 157 12.66 1.14 -16.56
CA LYS A 157 12.97 1.00 -15.12
C LYS A 157 11.91 0.36 -14.22
N SER A 158 11.45 -0.86 -14.55
CA SER A 158 10.87 -1.74 -13.53
C SER A 158 11.89 -2.10 -12.47
N GLY A 159 11.48 -2.24 -11.21
CA GLY A 159 12.39 -2.62 -10.14
C GLY A 159 11.81 -2.41 -8.75
N VAL A 160 12.65 -2.70 -7.75
CA VAL A 160 12.33 -2.48 -6.34
C VAL A 160 13.27 -1.40 -5.81
N TYR A 161 12.68 -0.31 -5.33
CA TYR A 161 13.39 0.85 -4.84
C TYR A 161 13.22 0.94 -3.32
N VAL A 162 14.33 0.90 -2.61
CA VAL A 162 14.37 0.96 -1.14
C VAL A 162 14.81 2.36 -0.74
N PHE A 163 13.90 3.08 -0.10
CA PHE A 163 14.12 4.40 0.47
C PHE A 163 14.39 4.28 1.96
N ASP A 164 15.32 5.11 2.43
CA ASP A 164 15.55 5.33 3.85
C ASP A 164 14.66 6.51 4.28
N LEU A 165 13.64 6.23 5.10
CA LEU A 165 12.67 7.21 5.58
C LEU A 165 13.31 8.27 6.47
N ARG A 166 14.38 7.92 7.19
CA ARG A 166 15.11 8.84 8.08
C ARG A 166 15.96 9.81 7.26
N LYS A 167 16.64 9.31 6.22
CA LYS A 167 17.47 10.11 5.30
C LYS A 167 16.68 10.77 4.17
N LYS A 168 15.41 10.40 3.98
CA LYS A 168 14.48 10.91 2.95
C LYS A 168 15.03 10.78 1.52
N ARG A 169 15.74 9.69 1.22
CA ARG A 169 16.37 9.46 -0.08
C ARG A 169 16.36 8.00 -0.48
N LEU A 170 16.57 7.73 -1.76
CA LEU A 170 16.83 6.38 -2.26
C LEU A 170 18.10 5.85 -1.59
N SER A 171 17.99 4.69 -0.95
CA SER A 171 19.13 4.00 -0.34
C SER A 171 19.68 2.93 -1.28
N TYR A 172 18.78 2.16 -1.92
CA TYR A 172 19.18 1.04 -2.75
C TYR A 172 18.13 0.71 -3.81
N THR A 173 18.57 0.09 -4.91
CA THR A 173 17.69 -0.52 -5.92
C THR A 173 17.99 -2.01 -5.96
N ILE A 174 17.01 -2.85 -5.63
CA ILE A 174 17.15 -4.30 -5.76
C ILE A 174 16.85 -4.65 -7.23
N PRO A 175 17.84 -5.13 -7.99
CA PRO A 175 17.61 -5.56 -9.36
C PRO A 175 16.78 -6.84 -9.35
N LEU A 176 15.82 -6.95 -10.26
CA LEU A 176 15.28 -8.26 -10.61
C LEU A 176 16.34 -9.01 -11.44
N PRO A 177 16.49 -10.33 -11.25
CA PRO A 177 17.28 -11.16 -12.17
C PRO A 177 16.87 -10.95 -13.64
N GLU A 178 17.82 -11.07 -14.56
CA GLU A 178 17.64 -10.66 -15.96
C GLU A 178 16.53 -11.42 -16.69
N ASP A 179 16.33 -12.69 -16.32
CA ASP A 179 15.32 -13.60 -16.85
C ASP A 179 13.94 -13.40 -16.21
N ARG A 180 13.80 -12.43 -15.29
CA ARG A 180 12.58 -12.23 -14.50
C ARG A 180 11.83 -10.94 -14.80
N GLU A 181 10.53 -11.00 -14.53
CA GLU A 181 9.59 -9.91 -14.60
C GLU A 181 8.59 -9.99 -13.44
N TRP A 182 7.85 -8.90 -13.24
CA TRP A 182 6.66 -8.91 -12.41
C TRP A 182 5.52 -9.60 -13.18
N SER A 183 4.55 -10.19 -12.45
CA SER A 183 3.28 -10.60 -13.06
C SER A 183 2.66 -9.40 -13.79
N LYS A 184 2.09 -9.62 -14.99
CA LYS A 184 1.82 -8.52 -15.95
C LYS A 184 1.05 -7.35 -15.30
N GLY A 185 1.72 -6.20 -15.19
CA GLY A 185 1.11 -4.94 -14.76
C GLY A 185 0.85 -4.79 -13.25
N SER A 186 1.26 -5.76 -12.43
CA SER A 186 1.16 -5.66 -10.97
C SER A 186 2.46 -6.08 -10.30
N CYS A 187 2.87 -5.33 -9.29
CA CYS A 187 3.88 -5.81 -8.36
C CYS A 187 3.21 -6.62 -7.27
N GLU A 188 3.77 -7.78 -6.94
CA GLU A 188 3.28 -8.65 -5.87
C GLU A 188 4.36 -8.85 -4.82
N GLY A 189 4.03 -8.48 -3.59
CA GLY A 189 4.91 -8.58 -2.44
C GLY A 189 4.10 -8.62 -1.14
N VAL A 190 4.78 -8.96 -0.06
CA VAL A 190 4.22 -8.97 1.29
C VAL A 190 4.77 -7.74 2.04
N PRO A 191 3.99 -7.13 2.95
CA PRO A 191 4.50 -6.12 3.87
C PRO A 191 5.81 -6.54 4.55
N ILE A 192 6.65 -5.56 4.85
CA ILE A 192 7.92 -5.77 5.55
C ILE A 192 7.60 -6.34 6.94
N ASP A 193 8.10 -7.54 7.25
CA ASP A 193 7.82 -8.21 8.52
C ASP A 193 8.57 -7.55 9.70
N SER A 194 8.39 -8.07 10.93
CA SER A 194 9.08 -7.56 12.14
C SER A 194 10.59 -7.55 12.03
N ASP A 195 11.13 -8.46 11.22
CA ASP A 195 12.56 -8.71 11.11
C ASP A 195 13.17 -7.89 9.95
N GLY A 196 12.37 -7.03 9.32
CA GLY A 196 12.82 -6.21 8.19
C GLY A 196 12.93 -7.00 6.89
N ILE A 197 12.22 -8.13 6.74
CA ILE A 197 12.27 -8.95 5.53
C ILE A 197 11.17 -8.51 4.57
N LEU A 198 11.58 -8.26 3.32
CA LEU A 198 10.71 -8.03 2.18
C LEU A 198 10.57 -9.33 1.38
N TYR A 199 9.34 -9.81 1.21
CA TYR A 199 9.05 -10.94 0.34
C TYR A 199 8.57 -10.45 -1.03
N LEU A 200 9.19 -10.95 -2.09
CA LEU A 200 8.94 -10.55 -3.47
C LEU A 200 8.55 -11.74 -4.32
N TYR A 201 7.46 -11.60 -5.07
CA TYR A 201 7.07 -12.56 -6.09
C TYR A 201 7.49 -12.06 -7.48
N SER A 202 8.11 -12.93 -8.28
CA SER A 202 8.49 -12.65 -9.67
C SER A 202 8.28 -13.87 -10.55
N GLU A 203 8.21 -13.69 -11.87
CA GLU A 203 8.03 -14.76 -12.84
C GLU A 203 9.13 -14.71 -13.91
N THR A 204 9.43 -15.84 -14.55
CA THR A 204 10.26 -15.84 -15.76
C THR A 204 9.61 -15.05 -16.88
N ARG A 205 10.44 -14.38 -17.69
CA ARG A 205 10.06 -13.72 -18.95
C ARG A 205 9.75 -14.75 -20.02
N ALA A 206 8.62 -15.45 -19.89
CA ALA A 206 8.15 -16.37 -20.93
C ALA A 206 7.17 -15.66 -21.88
N THR A 207 7.39 -15.85 -23.19
CA THR A 207 6.47 -15.41 -24.25
C THR A 207 5.16 -16.20 -24.26
N GLU A 208 5.19 -17.43 -23.73
CA GLU A 208 4.04 -18.34 -23.69
C GLU A 208 3.53 -18.52 -22.24
N PRO A 209 2.21 -18.44 -21.99
CA PRO A 209 1.63 -18.51 -20.64
C PRO A 209 1.95 -19.78 -19.84
N GLY A 210 2.24 -20.91 -20.50
CA GLY A 210 2.51 -22.21 -19.87
C GLY A 210 3.97 -22.44 -19.42
N ASN A 211 4.90 -21.57 -19.83
CA ASN A 211 6.34 -21.72 -19.57
C ASN A 211 6.87 -20.74 -18.50
N ARG A 212 5.94 -20.15 -17.74
CA ARG A 212 6.29 -19.27 -16.62
C ARG A 212 6.65 -20.10 -15.41
N THR A 213 7.71 -19.72 -14.72
CA THR A 213 8.04 -20.25 -13.38
C THR A 213 7.98 -19.08 -12.41
N GLY A 214 7.20 -19.23 -11.33
CA GLY A 214 7.13 -18.26 -10.25
C GLY A 214 8.31 -18.43 -9.30
N PHE A 215 8.74 -17.34 -8.67
CA PHE A 215 9.76 -17.33 -7.64
C PHE A 215 9.31 -16.44 -6.49
N LEU A 216 9.49 -16.95 -5.27
CA LEU A 216 9.34 -16.19 -4.03
C LEU A 216 10.73 -15.99 -3.43
N GLY A 217 11.16 -14.72 -3.34
CA GLY A 217 12.42 -14.33 -2.74
C GLY A 217 12.21 -13.57 -1.43
N ALA A 218 13.04 -13.85 -0.43
CA ALA A 218 13.07 -13.11 0.83
C ALA A 218 14.32 -12.25 0.91
N TYR A 219 14.15 -10.94 1.03
CA TYR A 219 15.23 -9.97 1.12
C TYR A 219 15.29 -9.36 2.51
N ILE A 220 16.41 -9.51 3.20
CA ILE A 220 16.67 -8.78 4.43
C ILE A 220 16.97 -7.33 4.04
N LEU A 221 16.17 -6.39 4.53
CA LEU A 221 16.42 -4.96 4.32
C LEU A 221 17.47 -4.45 5.30
N GLY A 222 18.35 -3.57 4.79
CA GLY A 222 19.44 -2.96 5.53
C GLY A 222 20.07 -1.86 4.67
N GLU A 223 21.31 -1.48 4.95
CA GLU A 223 22.03 -0.53 4.09
C GLU A 223 22.20 -1.05 2.66
N THR A 224 22.46 -2.34 2.54
CA THR A 224 22.46 -3.11 1.29
C THR A 224 21.54 -4.30 1.47
N PRO A 225 20.33 -4.29 0.88
CA PRO A 225 19.42 -5.43 0.91
C PRO A 225 20.08 -6.72 0.41
N GLN A 226 19.87 -7.83 1.11
CA GLN A 226 20.47 -9.13 0.78
C GLN A 226 19.40 -10.19 0.58
N LEU A 227 19.54 -11.00 -0.48
CA LEU A 227 18.70 -12.17 -0.68
C LEU A 227 19.04 -13.22 0.38
N LYS A 228 18.08 -13.51 1.27
CA LYS A 228 18.20 -14.52 2.33
C LYS A 228 17.99 -15.92 1.77
N TRP A 229 16.91 -16.08 1.01
CA TRP A 229 16.57 -17.33 0.34
C TRP A 229 15.62 -17.05 -0.82
N GLU A 230 15.51 -18.04 -1.69
CA GLU A 230 14.55 -18.04 -2.79
C GLU A 230 14.02 -19.45 -3.02
N ALA A 231 12.75 -19.53 -3.38
CA ALA A 231 12.09 -20.78 -3.73
C ALA A 231 11.29 -20.63 -5.02
N VAL A 232 11.17 -21.74 -5.75
CA VAL A 232 10.19 -21.86 -6.83
C VAL A 232 8.79 -21.79 -6.23
N ALA A 233 7.93 -20.97 -6.82
CA ALA A 233 6.56 -20.73 -6.41
C ALA A 233 5.59 -21.07 -7.55
N PRO A 234 4.31 -21.39 -7.24
CA PRO A 234 3.28 -21.53 -8.25
C PRO A 234 3.15 -20.27 -9.10
N THR A 235 2.82 -20.42 -10.38
CA THR A 235 2.44 -19.28 -11.20
C THR A 235 1.06 -18.78 -10.80
N LEU A 236 0.94 -17.48 -10.59
CA LEU A 236 -0.32 -16.87 -10.23
C LEU A 236 -1.12 -16.58 -11.51
N PRO A 237 -2.39 -17.01 -11.59
CA PRO A 237 -3.20 -16.70 -12.75
C PRO A 237 -3.39 -15.18 -12.86
N PHE A 238 -3.51 -14.69 -14.10
CA PHE A 238 -3.63 -13.29 -14.52
C PHE A 238 -4.60 -12.36 -13.74
N SER A 239 -5.42 -12.91 -12.85
CA SER A 239 -6.47 -12.21 -12.09
C SER A 239 -6.43 -12.46 -10.58
N ALA A 240 -5.56 -13.35 -10.07
CA ALA A 240 -5.50 -13.63 -8.65
C ALA A 240 -4.61 -12.60 -7.96
N SER A 241 -5.24 -11.62 -7.30
CA SER A 241 -4.58 -10.96 -6.18
C SER A 241 -4.44 -12.02 -5.08
N ALA A 242 -3.30 -12.67 -5.01
CA ALA A 242 -2.98 -13.56 -3.89
C ALA A 242 -2.95 -12.71 -2.62
N ARG A 243 -4.03 -12.74 -1.85
CA ARG A 243 -4.05 -12.21 -0.49
C ARG A 243 -3.49 -13.30 0.41
N TRP A 244 -2.30 -13.06 0.94
CA TRP A 244 -1.78 -13.83 2.04
C TRP A 244 -2.54 -13.39 3.30
N THR A 245 -3.39 -14.28 3.84
CA THR A 245 -4.01 -14.15 5.16
C THR A 245 -3.12 -14.77 6.22
#